data_AF-X1QWM9-F1
#
_entry.id   AF-X1QWM9-F1
#
_cell.length_a   1.000
_cell.length_b   1.000
_cell.length_c   1.000
_cell.angle_alpha   90.00
_cell.angle_beta   90.00
_cell.angle_gamma   90.00
#
_symmetry.space_group_name_H-M   'P 1'
#
loop_
_entity.id
_entity.type
_entity.pdbx_description
1 polymer ?
#
loop_
_entity_poly.entity_id
_entity_poly.type
_entity_poly.pdbx_seq_one_letter_code
_entity_poly.pdbx_strand_id
1 'polypeptide(L)'
;MDASHFTKGQFVQAALPSLRQGKKLAPILMFNVFEKVAFDFLPNLAKYKKSFEEAGAASVYLAGSGPCLFTFVSEEGKANELCLRLRRQGLECYVASSSPQTWVGS
;
A
#
# COMPACT_ATOMS: atom_id res chain seq x y z
N MET A 1 -2.82 12.45 22.12
CA MET A 1 -2.06 11.97 20.96
C MET A 1 -0.59 11.99 21.31
N ASP A 2 0.14 10.92 21.02
CA ASP A 2 1.58 10.82 21.31
C ASP A 2 2.39 11.61 20.28
N ALA A 3 3.35 12.42 20.74
CA ALA A 3 4.25 13.20 19.90
C ALA A 3 5.17 12.32 19.03
N SER A 4 5.38 11.06 19.43
CA SER A 4 6.16 10.07 18.68
C SER A 4 5.57 9.71 17.31
N HIS A 5 4.31 10.08 17.05
CA HIS A 5 3.59 9.82 15.80
C HIS A 5 3.82 10.91 14.74
N PHE A 6 4.37 12.07 15.09
CA PHE A 6 4.66 13.12 14.10
C PHE A 6 5.94 12.81 13.32
N THR A 7 5.85 12.86 12.00
CA THR A 7 7.03 12.78 11.12
C THR A 7 7.34 14.16 10.54
N LYS A 8 8.61 14.41 10.21
CA LYS A 8 9.04 15.61 9.48
C LYS A 8 8.92 15.44 7.96
N GLY A 9 8.14 14.45 7.50
CA GLY A 9 8.05 14.08 6.10
C GLY A 9 9.27 13.33 5.54
N GLN A 10 10.18 12.86 6.40
CA GLN A 10 11.44 12.24 5.98
C GLN A 10 11.24 11.01 5.07
N PHE A 11 10.18 10.24 5.26
CA PHE A 11 9.86 9.07 4.43
C PHE A 11 9.42 9.48 3.02
N VAL A 12 8.60 10.53 2.90
CA VAL A 12 8.17 11.08 1.61
C VAL A 12 9.37 11.64 0.84
N GLN A 13 10.23 12.39 1.51
CA GLN A 13 11.44 12.94 0.89
C GLN A 13 12.38 11.84 0.39
N ALA A 14 12.53 10.75 1.15
CA ALA A 14 13.33 9.60 0.74
C ALA A 14 12.69 8.77 -0.40
N ALA A 15 11.36 8.71 -0.49
CA ALA A 15 10.63 8.01 -1.55
C ALA A 15 10.62 8.76 -2.90
N LEU A 16 10.73 10.09 -2.86
CA LEU A 16 10.56 10.97 -4.02
C LEU A 16 11.46 10.63 -5.23
N PRO A 17 12.76 10.32 -5.07
CA PRO A 17 13.61 9.97 -6.22
C PRO A 17 13.14 8.70 -6.92
N SER A 18 12.74 7.68 -6.16
CA SER A 18 12.25 6.42 -6.72
C SER A 18 10.90 6.61 -7.43
N LEU A 19 9.98 7.38 -6.83
CA LEU A 19 8.70 7.73 -7.45
C LEU A 19 8.90 8.45 -8.79
N ARG A 20 9.77 9.46 -8.82
CA ARG A 20 10.08 10.23 -10.04
C ARG A 20 10.71 9.39 -11.14
N GLN A 21 11.46 8.35 -10.78
CA GLN A 21 12.12 7.45 -11.72
C GLN A 21 11.25 6.23 -12.08
N GLY A 22 10.00 6.16 -11.59
CA GLY A 22 9.13 4.99 -11.78
C GLY A 22 9.71 3.70 -11.18
N LYS A 23 10.62 3.82 -10.20
CA LYS A 23 11.30 2.70 -9.56
C LYS A 23 10.48 2.17 -8.39
N LYS A 24 10.65 0.89 -8.09
CA LYS A 24 10.07 0.25 -6.92
C LYS A 24 10.52 0.97 -5.64
N LEU A 25 9.58 1.24 -4.75
CA LEU A 25 9.86 1.76 -3.43
C LEU A 25 10.40 0.64 -2.52
N ALA A 26 11.44 0.97 -1.75
CA ALA A 26 11.88 0.08 -0.70
C ALA A 26 10.78 -0.03 0.38
N PRO A 27 10.49 -1.22 0.93
CA PRO A 27 9.40 -1.40 1.89
C PRO A 27 9.47 -0.46 3.09
N ILE A 28 10.69 -0.12 3.56
CA ILE A 28 10.91 0.81 4.68
C ILE A 28 10.41 2.24 4.40
N LEU A 29 10.24 2.60 3.13
CA LEU A 29 9.73 3.91 2.70
C LEU A 29 8.21 3.94 2.62
N MET A 30 7.55 2.77 2.63
CA MET A 30 6.10 2.63 2.68
C MET A 30 5.60 2.75 4.12
N PHE A 31 5.79 3.93 4.69
CA PHE A 31 5.42 4.22 6.07
C PHE A 31 4.03 4.84 6.15
N ASN A 32 3.22 4.32 7.06
CA ASN A 32 1.97 4.94 7.47
C ASN A 32 1.86 4.92 8.99
N VAL A 33 1.80 6.09 9.62
CA VAL A 33 1.71 6.23 11.08
C VAL A 33 0.46 5.56 11.65
N PHE A 34 -0.62 5.51 10.89
CA PHE A 34 -1.87 4.91 11.34
C PHE A 34 -1.80 3.39 11.39
N GLU A 35 -0.87 2.73 10.71
CA GLU A 35 -0.79 1.26 10.75
C GLU A 35 -0.60 0.73 12.16
N LYS A 36 0.23 1.41 12.98
CA LYS A 36 0.46 1.03 14.38
C LYS A 36 -0.80 1.03 15.23
N VAL A 37 -1.81 1.82 14.86
CA VAL A 37 -3.06 1.97 15.63
C VAL A 37 -4.18 1.18 14.94
N ALA A 38 -4.31 1.29 13.62
CA ALA A 38 -5.38 0.67 12.85
C ALA A 38 -5.42 -0.85 13.02
N PHE A 39 -4.27 -1.54 13.07
CA PHE A 39 -4.26 -3.00 13.28
C PHE A 39 -4.65 -3.40 14.70
N ASP A 40 -4.43 -2.54 15.69
CA ASP A 40 -4.81 -2.79 17.09
C ASP A 40 -6.31 -2.59 17.31
N PHE A 41 -6.91 -1.60 16.65
CA PHE A 41 -8.31 -1.20 16.86
C PHE A 41 -9.30 -1.75 15.82
N LEU A 42 -8.81 -2.22 14.66
CA LEU A 42 -9.64 -2.78 13.59
C LEU A 42 -9.27 -4.26 13.37
N PRO A 43 -9.77 -5.19 14.21
CA PRO A 43 -9.38 -6.61 14.15
C PRO A 43 -9.69 -7.28 12.80
N ASN A 44 -10.67 -6.77 12.07
CA ASN A 44 -10.97 -7.25 10.71
C ASN A 44 -9.90 -6.85 9.69
N LEU A 45 -9.16 -5.75 9.91
CA LEU A 45 -8.08 -5.31 9.04
C LEU A 45 -6.93 -6.31 9.02
N ALA A 46 -6.61 -6.93 10.16
CA ALA A 46 -5.62 -8.01 10.24
C ALA A 46 -6.05 -9.25 9.42
N LYS A 47 -7.35 -9.57 9.39
CA LYS A 47 -7.88 -10.66 8.56
C LYS A 47 -7.71 -10.36 7.07
N TYR A 48 -8.03 -9.15 6.64
CA TYR A 48 -7.82 -8.75 5.23
C TYR A 48 -6.34 -8.75 4.84
N LYS A 49 -5.45 -8.29 5.73
CA LYS A 49 -4.00 -8.39 5.52
C LYS A 49 -3.55 -9.84 5.29
N LYS A 50 -4.05 -10.76 6.11
CA LYS A 50 -3.77 -12.20 5.97
C LYS A 50 -4.29 -12.75 4.64
N SER A 51 -5.50 -12.36 4.20
CA SER A 51 -6.03 -12.75 2.89
C SER A 51 -5.13 -12.31 1.73
N PHE A 52 -4.56 -11.10 1.79
CA PHE A 52 -3.57 -10.63 0.82
C PHE A 52 -2.31 -11.49 0.82
N GLU A 53 -1.77 -11.81 1.99
CA GLU A 53 -0.57 -12.64 2.14
C GLU A 53 -0.81 -14.06 1.60
N GLU A 54 -1.94 -14.69 1.94
CA GLU A 54 -2.34 -16.01 1.44
C GLU A 54 -2.58 -16.03 -0.08
N ALA A 55 -3.05 -14.91 -0.65
CA ALA A 55 -3.22 -14.77 -2.09
C ALA A 55 -1.88 -14.59 -2.83
N GLY A 56 -0.79 -14.30 -2.11
CA GLY A 56 0.57 -14.18 -2.65
C GLY A 56 1.14 -12.75 -2.66
N ALA A 57 0.54 -11.80 -1.93
CA ALA A 57 1.09 -10.45 -1.81
C ALA A 57 2.39 -10.46 -0.99
N ALA A 58 3.47 -9.91 -1.55
CA ALA A 58 4.75 -9.82 -0.86
C ALA A 58 4.78 -8.79 0.28
N SER A 59 3.87 -7.81 0.25
CA SER A 59 3.72 -6.77 1.27
C SER A 59 2.33 -6.16 1.17
N VAL A 60 1.79 -5.66 2.28
CA VAL A 60 0.43 -5.11 2.36
C VAL A 60 0.47 -3.86 3.22
N TYR A 61 -0.11 -2.77 2.73
CA TYR A 61 -0.04 -1.45 3.34
C TYR A 61 -1.44 -0.87 3.55
N LEU A 62 -1.59 -0.04 4.57
CA LEU A 62 -2.83 0.72 4.83
C LEU A 62 -2.85 2.01 4.01
N ALA A 63 -3.95 2.26 3.31
CA ALA A 63 -4.18 3.55 2.64
C ALA A 63 -4.78 4.56 3.63
N GLY A 64 -4.04 5.65 3.91
CA GLY A 64 -4.50 6.71 4.81
C GLY A 64 -4.81 6.17 6.21
N SER A 65 -5.98 6.50 6.75
CA SER A 65 -6.46 5.96 8.04
C SER A 65 -7.21 4.63 7.91
N GLY A 66 -7.31 4.05 6.71
CA GLY A 66 -8.08 2.84 6.44
C GLY A 66 -9.55 3.08 6.03
N PRO A 67 -10.33 1.99 5.83
CA PRO A 67 -9.96 0.59 6.02
C PRO A 67 -9.26 -0.06 4.80
N CYS A 68 -9.03 0.71 3.73
CA CYS A 68 -8.51 0.17 2.48
C CYS A 68 -7.04 -0.30 2.62
N LEU A 69 -6.75 -1.49 2.11
CA LEU A 69 -5.41 -2.06 2.01
C LEU A 69 -4.96 -2.08 0.54
N PHE A 70 -3.65 -1.95 0.31
CA PHE A 70 -3.08 -2.05 -1.02
C PHE A 70 -1.73 -2.75 -1.02
N THR A 71 -1.31 -3.18 -2.21
CA THR A 71 -0.01 -3.79 -2.47
C THR A 71 0.51 -3.35 -3.85
N PHE A 72 1.82 -3.40 -4.04
CA PHE A 72 2.44 -3.12 -5.32
C PHE A 72 2.81 -4.42 -6.04
N VAL A 73 2.40 -4.51 -7.29
CA VAL A 73 2.75 -5.60 -8.20
C VAL A 73 3.29 -4.99 -9.49
N SER A 74 4.46 -5.43 -9.93
CA SER A 74 5.18 -4.84 -11.07
C SER A 74 4.63 -5.26 -12.43
N GLU A 75 3.85 -6.33 -12.48
CA GLU A 75 3.30 -6.89 -13.72
C GLU A 75 1.78 -6.95 -13.61
N GLU A 76 1.09 -6.42 -14.63
CA GLU A 76 -0.37 -6.36 -14.68
C GLU A 76 -1.00 -7.75 -14.60
N GLY A 77 -0.43 -8.75 -15.29
CA GLY A 77 -0.91 -10.13 -15.23
C GLY A 77 -0.90 -10.71 -13.81
N LYS A 78 0.18 -10.46 -13.05
CA LYS A 78 0.29 -10.87 -11.65
C LYS A 78 -0.67 -10.09 -10.75
N ALA A 79 -0.89 -8.81 -11.02
CA ALA A 79 -1.86 -7.98 -10.29
C ALA A 79 -3.29 -8.50 -10.47
N ASN A 80 -3.65 -8.83 -11.71
CA ASN A 80 -4.95 -9.40 -12.05
C ASN A 80 -5.14 -10.79 -11.41
N GLU A 81 -4.13 -11.66 -11.46
CA GLU A 81 -4.19 -12.96 -10.81
C GLU A 81 -4.39 -12.85 -9.29
N LEU A 82 -3.66 -11.96 -8.64
CA LEU A 82 -3.81 -11.68 -7.21
C LEU A 82 -5.22 -11.16 -6.89
N CYS A 83 -5.73 -10.19 -7.68
CA CYS A 83 -7.08 -9.65 -7.54
C CYS A 83 -8.15 -10.74 -7.69
N LEU A 84 -8.01 -11.64 -8.66
CA LEU A 84 -8.91 -12.78 -8.84
C LEU A 84 -8.87 -13.75 -7.65
N ARG A 85 -7.69 -14.04 -7.09
CA ARG A 85 -7.56 -14.86 -5.88
C ARG A 85 -8.29 -14.23 -4.68
N LEU A 86 -8.13 -12.92 -4.49
CA LEU A 86 -8.81 -12.17 -3.41
C LEU A 86 -10.33 -12.14 -3.59
N ARG A 87 -10.80 -11.88 -4.81
CA ARG A 87 -12.25 -11.92 -5.13
C ARG A 87 -12.87 -13.29 -4.90
N ARG A 88 -12.14 -14.39 -5.19
CA ARG A 88 -12.60 -15.76 -4.88
C ARG A 88 -12.71 -16.03 -3.37
N GLN A 89 -12.01 -15.28 -2.54
CA GLN A 89 -12.17 -15.30 -1.08
C GLN A 89 -13.32 -14.39 -0.59
N GLY A 90 -14.06 -13.76 -1.50
CA GLY A 90 -15.20 -12.88 -1.18
C GLY A 90 -14.82 -11.42 -0.94
N LEU A 91 -13.58 -11.00 -1.22
CA LEU A 91 -13.15 -9.62 -1.02
C LEU A 91 -13.51 -8.74 -2.23
N GLU A 92 -13.91 -7.50 -1.94
CA GLU A 92 -13.94 -6.44 -2.94
C GLU A 92 -12.52 -5.94 -3.21
N CYS A 93 -12.02 -6.12 -4.43
CA CYS A 93 -10.63 -5.82 -4.79
C CYS A 93 -10.56 -5.26 -6.21
N TYR A 94 -9.65 -4.31 -6.45
CA TYR A 94 -9.47 -3.63 -7.73
C TYR A 94 -7.99 -3.54 -8.10
N VAL A 95 -7.70 -3.51 -9.40
CA VAL A 95 -6.36 -3.23 -9.93
C VAL A 95 -6.36 -1.80 -10.46
N ALA A 96 -5.34 -1.03 -10.07
CA ALA A 96 -5.12 0.32 -10.56
C ALA A 96 -3.69 0.43 -11.12
N SER A 97 -3.55 1.10 -12.26
CA SER A 97 -2.26 1.41 -12.87
C SER A 97 -1.82 2.82 -12.48
N SER A 98 -0.55 2.98 -12.09
CA SER A 98 0.05 4.30 -11.94
C SER A 98 0.58 4.78 -13.29
N SER A 99 0.02 5.87 -13.82
CA SER A 99 0.63 6.57 -14.95
C SER A 99 1.66 7.58 -14.43
N PRO A 100 2.89 7.63 -14.97
CA PRO A 100 3.81 8.72 -14.67
C PRO A 100 3.21 10.01 -15.24
N GLN A 101 2.66 10.85 -14.36
CA GLN A 101 2.22 12.17 -14.76
C GLN A 101 3.48 13.02 -14.91
N THR A 102 3.88 13.31 -16.16
CA THR A 102 4.91 14.31 -16.41
C THR A 102 4.34 15.65 -15.97
N TRP A 103 4.78 16.14 -14.82
CA TRP A 103 4.52 17.51 -14.42
C TRP A 103 5.20 18.44 -15.43
N VAL A 104 4.41 18.95 -16.37
CA VAL A 104 4.82 20.05 -17.25
C VAL A 104 4.43 21.30 -16.48
N GLY A 105 5.40 21.92 -15.81
CA GLY A 105 5.16 23.13 -15.04
C GLY A 105 4.55 24.23 -15.92
N SER A 106 3.49 24.86 -15.40
CA SER A 106 2.95 26.13 -15.89
C SER A 106 3.37 27.28 -15.00
#